data_AF-A0A928T773-F1
#
_entry.id   AF-A0A928T773-F1
#
_cell.length_a   1.000
_cell.length_b   1.000
_cell.length_c   1.000
_cell.angle_alpha   90.00
_cell.angle_beta   90.00
_cell.angle_gamma   90.00
#
_symmetry.space_group_name_H-M   'P 1'
#
loop_
_entity.id
_entity.type
_entity.pdbx_description
1 polymer ?
#
loop_
_entity_poly.entity_id
_entity_poly.type
_entity_poly.pdbx_seq_one_letter_code
_entity_poly.pdbx_strand_id
1 'polypeptide(L)'
;MAACDECGACEKSGWKNPDEAQTYDALDLPDDEFDYDDFIAREFGGQEGPVSGNKRSLWFWVGVVLVIVLALGFLLPVLSGQ
;
A
#
# COMPACT_ATOMS: atom_id res chain seq x y z
N MET A 1 20.82 26.67 14.65
CA MET A 1 20.90 25.21 14.83
C MET A 1 19.53 24.76 15.29
N ALA A 2 18.72 24.18 14.40
CA ALA A 2 17.37 23.75 14.76
C ALA A 2 17.47 22.36 15.39
N ALA A 3 17.01 22.24 16.64
CA ALA A 3 16.76 20.96 17.28
C ALA A 3 15.38 20.44 16.86
N CYS A 4 15.20 19.13 16.77
CA CYS A 4 13.89 18.53 16.56
C CYS A 4 12.97 18.88 17.74
N ASP A 5 11.80 19.50 17.50
CA ASP A 5 10.87 19.92 18.56
C ASP A 5 10.35 18.74 19.41
N GLU A 6 10.32 17.54 18.85
CA GLU A 6 9.79 16.34 19.51
C GLU A 6 10.81 15.71 20.50
N CYS A 7 12.10 15.70 20.16
CA CYS A 7 13.14 15.01 20.96
C CYS A 7 14.29 15.91 21.41
N GLY A 8 14.31 17.19 21.02
CA GLY A 8 15.33 18.17 21.39
C GLY A 8 16.71 17.92 20.78
N ALA A 9 16.87 16.91 19.92
CA ALA A 9 18.17 16.56 19.34
C ALA A 9 18.50 17.40 18.10
N CYS A 10 19.76 17.83 17.99
CA CYS A 10 20.34 18.44 16.80
C CYS A 10 21.65 17.73 16.42
N GLU A 11 22.23 18.02 15.24
CA GLU A 11 23.45 17.35 14.73
C GLU A 11 24.63 17.34 15.73
N LYS A 12 24.76 18.39 16.55
CA LYS A 12 25.83 18.55 17.55
C LYS A 12 25.48 17.99 18.91
N SER A 13 24.19 17.82 19.19
CA SER A 13 23.67 17.25 20.43
C SER A 13 23.00 15.92 20.13
N GLY A 14 23.53 15.19 19.13
CA GLY A 14 22.89 14.00 18.58
C GLY A 14 22.45 13.03 19.67
N TRP A 15 21.64 12.04 19.34
CA TRP A 15 21.26 10.98 20.29
C TRP A 15 22.47 10.20 20.87
N LYS A 16 23.66 10.44 20.31
CA LYS A 16 24.94 9.87 20.70
C LYS A 16 25.63 10.78 21.71
N ASN A 17 25.86 10.31 22.94
CA ASN A 17 26.85 11.00 23.78
C ASN A 17 28.24 10.84 23.09
N PRO A 18 29.02 11.91 22.98
CA PRO A 18 30.27 11.93 22.21
C PRO A 18 31.33 10.91 22.69
N ASP A 19 31.22 10.51 23.95
CA ASP A 19 32.03 9.50 24.66
C ASP A 19 31.62 8.05 24.35
N GLU A 20 30.42 7.82 23.82
CA GLU A 20 29.86 6.50 23.45
C GLU A 20 29.38 6.47 21.98
N ALA A 21 29.65 7.51 21.20
CA ALA A 21 29.40 7.54 19.76
C ALA A 21 30.20 6.46 19.00
N GLN A 22 31.33 6.03 19.57
CA GLN A 22 32.12 4.87 19.12
C GLN A 22 31.56 3.53 19.64
N THR A 23 30.70 3.56 20.65
CA THR A 23 30.09 2.41 21.34
C THR A 23 28.63 2.20 20.90
N TYR A 24 28.31 2.55 19.66
CA TYR A 24 27.12 1.99 19.00
C TYR A 24 27.39 0.59 18.43
N ASP A 25 28.47 -0.06 18.87
CA ASP A 25 28.66 -1.53 18.88
C ASP A 25 27.64 -2.25 19.80
N ALA A 26 26.86 -1.54 20.60
CA ALA A 26 25.87 -2.13 21.50
C ALA A 26 24.54 -2.49 20.83
N LEU A 27 24.36 -2.09 19.57
CA LEU A 27 23.42 -2.78 18.71
C LEU A 27 24.23 -3.89 18.07
N ASP A 28 23.87 -5.15 18.34
CA ASP A 28 24.32 -6.33 17.57
C ASP A 28 23.71 -6.28 16.16
N LEU A 29 23.79 -5.11 15.53
CA LEU A 29 23.51 -4.90 14.14
C LEU A 29 24.69 -5.53 13.42
N PRO A 30 24.44 -6.49 12.52
CA PRO A 30 25.51 -7.09 11.76
C PRO A 30 26.31 -5.99 11.04
N ASP A 31 27.63 -6.13 11.02
CA ASP A 31 28.56 -5.25 10.26
C ASP A 31 28.30 -5.32 8.73
N ASP A 32 27.43 -6.23 8.30
CA ASP A 32 26.99 -6.35 6.92
C ASP A 32 26.13 -5.15 6.50
N GLU A 33 26.34 -4.66 5.29
CA GLU A 33 25.55 -3.58 4.69
C GLU A 33 24.07 -3.99 4.66
N PHE A 34 23.22 -3.25 5.37
CA PHE A 34 21.79 -3.56 5.43
C PHE A 34 21.18 -3.48 4.03
N ASP A 35 20.76 -4.64 3.50
CA ASP A 35 20.10 -4.72 2.21
C ASP A 35 18.65 -4.21 2.32
N TYR A 36 18.51 -2.91 2.05
CA TYR A 36 17.21 -2.24 2.02
C TYR A 36 16.27 -2.88 0.99
N ASP A 37 16.79 -3.37 -0.14
CA ASP A 37 15.96 -3.95 -1.20
C ASP A 37 15.42 -5.33 -0.78
N ASP A 38 16.23 -6.18 -0.14
CA ASP A 38 15.77 -7.45 0.46
C ASP A 38 14.72 -7.21 1.55
N PHE A 39 14.98 -6.26 2.45
CA PHE A 39 14.05 -5.94 3.53
C PHE A 39 12.68 -5.51 2.98
N ILE A 40 12.68 -4.63 1.98
CA ILE A 40 11.45 -4.17 1.33
C ILE A 40 10.75 -5.33 0.61
N ALA A 41 11.48 -6.16 -0.13
CA ALA A 41 10.92 -7.29 -0.84
C ALA A 41 10.32 -8.35 0.11
N ARG A 42 11.00 -8.65 1.22
CA ARG A 42 10.59 -9.65 2.21
C ARG A 42 9.42 -9.20 3.06
N GLU A 43 9.45 -7.97 3.54
CA GLU A 43 8.44 -7.45 4.49
C GLU A 43 7.22 -6.88 3.76
N PHE A 44 7.42 -6.25 2.59
CA PHE A 44 6.37 -5.52 1.87
C PHE A 44 6.09 -6.07 0.47
N GLY A 45 6.99 -6.87 -0.12
CA GLY A 45 6.80 -7.48 -1.44
C GLY A 45 5.83 -8.66 -1.48
N GLY A 46 5.35 -9.12 -0.31
CA GLY A 46 4.40 -10.24 -0.19
C GLY A 46 2.93 -9.90 -0.46
N GLN A 47 2.61 -8.67 -0.88
CA GLN A 47 1.23 -8.27 -1.20
C GLN A 47 1.05 -7.96 -2.68
N GLU A 48 1.46 -8.90 -3.52
CA GLU A 48 0.60 -9.32 -4.63
C GLU A 48 -0.60 -10.09 -4.05
N GLY A 49 -1.39 -9.43 -3.18
CA GLY A 49 -2.68 -9.97 -2.78
C GLY A 49 -3.45 -10.25 -4.07
N PRO A 50 -4.13 -11.40 -4.22
CA PRO A 50 -4.62 -11.89 -5.50
C PRO A 50 -5.45 -10.80 -6.20
N VAL A 51 -4.79 -10.05 -7.08
CA VAL A 51 -5.44 -9.08 -7.92
C VAL A 51 -6.09 -9.90 -9.02
N SER A 52 -7.41 -9.84 -9.03
CA SER A 52 -8.29 -10.27 -10.12
C SER A 52 -8.64 -11.75 -10.23
N GLY A 53 -9.55 -12.21 -9.37
CA GLY A 53 -10.32 -13.43 -9.63
C GLY A 53 -11.78 -13.19 -10.02
N ASN A 54 -12.42 -12.14 -9.49
CA ASN A 54 -13.90 -12.08 -9.46
C ASN A 54 -14.51 -10.73 -9.84
N LYS A 55 -13.82 -9.60 -9.63
CA LYS A 55 -14.40 -8.26 -9.86
C LYS A 55 -14.76 -8.02 -11.34
N ARG A 56 -13.95 -8.51 -12.28
CA ARG A 56 -14.23 -8.42 -13.73
C ARG A 56 -15.45 -9.25 -14.14
N SER A 57 -15.63 -10.42 -13.53
CA SER A 57 -16.79 -11.28 -13.77
C SER A 57 -18.07 -10.65 -13.21
N LEU A 58 -18.02 -10.07 -12.01
CA LEU A 58 -19.16 -9.36 -11.41
C LEU A 58 -19.61 -8.17 -12.27
N TRP A 59 -18.68 -7.35 -12.74
CA TRP A 59 -19.01 -6.20 -13.60
C TRP A 59 -19.59 -6.61 -14.96
N PHE A 60 -19.16 -7.75 -15.51
CA PHE A 60 -19.75 -8.30 -16.73
C PHE A 60 -21.23 -8.67 -16.52
N TRP A 61 -21.56 -9.37 -15.43
CA TRP A 61 -22.95 -9.72 -15.10
C TRP A 61 -23.81 -8.50 -14.81
N VAL A 62 -23.27 -7.49 -14.12
CA VAL A 62 -23.95 -6.20 -13.90
C VAL A 62 -24.31 -5.54 -15.24
N GLY A 63 -23.38 -5.49 -16.19
CA GLY A 63 -23.64 -4.95 -17.53
C GLY A 63 -24.72 -5.71 -18.29
N VAL A 64 -24.68 -7.04 -18.25
CA VAL A 64 -25.69 -7.89 -18.90
C VAL A 64 -27.08 -7.65 -18.33
N VAL A 65 -27.23 -7.62 -17.00
CA VAL A 65 -28.51 -7.37 -16.34
C VAL A 65 -29.05 -5.98 -16.70
N LEU A 66 -28.18 -4.96 -16.71
CA LEU A 66 -28.59 -3.60 -17.05
C LEU A 66 -29.09 -3.49 -18.50
N VAL A 67 -28.42 -4.14 -19.45
CA VAL A 67 -28.87 -4.20 -20.85
C VAL A 67 -30.22 -4.91 -20.96
N ILE A 68 -30.43 -6.01 -20.24
CA ILE A 68 -31.71 -6.72 -20.24
C ILE A 68 -32.83 -5.84 -19.69
N VAL A 69 -32.60 -5.12 -18.59
CA VAL A 69 -33.59 -4.22 -17.99
C VAL A 69 -33.95 -3.08 -18.95
N LEU A 70 -32.96 -2.47 -19.62
CA LEU A 70 -33.21 -1.42 -20.62
C LEU A 70 -33.94 -1.97 -21.85
N ALA A 71 -33.54 -3.15 -22.33
CA ALA A 71 -34.19 -3.81 -23.45
C ALA A 71 -35.63 -4.16 -23.13
N LEU A 72 -35.93 -4.72 -21.95
CA LEU A 72 -37.30 -4.99 -21.51
C LEU A 72 -38.07 -3.69 -21.29
N GLY A 73 -37.47 -2.68 -20.65
CA GLY A 73 -38.11 -1.38 -20.44
C GLY A 73 -38.43 -0.63 -21.73
N PHE A 74 -37.70 -0.88 -22.82
CA PHE A 74 -37.96 -0.31 -24.14
C PHE A 74 -38.85 -1.20 -25.01
N LEU A 75 -38.63 -2.52 -25.01
CA LEU A 75 -39.41 -3.49 -25.79
C LEU A 75 -40.81 -3.71 -25.23
N LEU A 76 -40.99 -3.68 -23.91
CA LEU A 76 -42.32 -3.83 -23.30
C LEU A 76 -43.28 -2.73 -23.77
N PRO A 77 -42.99 -1.42 -23.69
CA PRO A 77 -43.88 -0.38 -24.21
C PRO A 77 -44.03 -0.42 -25.74
N VAL A 78 -42.97 -0.78 -26.48
CA VAL A 78 -43.03 -0.92 -27.95
C VAL A 78 -43.91 -2.10 -28.39
N LEU A 79 -43.86 -3.23 -27.68
CA LEU A 79 -44.68 -4.42 -27.96
C LEU A 79 -46.11 -4.28 -27.41
N SER A 80 -46.30 -3.50 -26.34
CA SER A 80 -47.63 -3.18 -25.80
C SER A 80 -48.33 -2.02 -26.52
N GLY A 81 -47.74 -1.51 -27.60
CA GLY A 81 -48.47 -0.79 -28.66
C GLY A 81 -48.91 0.61 -28.27
N GLN A 82 -48.01 1.42 -27.71
CA GLN A 82 -48.16 2.88 -27.80
C GLN A 82 -47.51 3.40 -29.09
#